data_AF-A0A5P2UUP8-F1
#
_entry.id   AF-A0A5P2UUP8-F1
#
_cell.length_a   1.000
_cell.length_b   1.000
_cell.length_c   1.000
_cell.angle_alpha   90.00
_cell.angle_beta   90.00
_cell.angle_gamma   90.00
#
_symmetry.space_group_name_H-M   'P 1'
#
loop_
_entity.id
_entity.type
_entity.pdbx_description
1 polymer ?
#
loop_
_entity_poly.entity_id
_entity_poly.type
_entity_poly.pdbx_seq_one_letter_code
_entity_poly.pdbx_strand_id
1 'polypeptide(L)'
;MPDSRIRPAATALVAALVLVLPWDAARAAAPPPPAPGPAGAGRPGSPGSIGRGPGDCGPGGQWPWDCVADCESGGRWAVNTGNGFYGGLQFWQPTWEEYGGLAFAARADLASRAQQIRVAEDVLGRQGWDAWPVCSKRYGLAGRMHVVRAGDTLVSVAAQRGVPGGWRALYEANRGVLGDAPGRLAVGTLLALPAPAPAPAVRPPVPGAATPAPAGTPAATAPPPPVPAPAP
;
A
#
# COMPACT_ATOMS: atom_id res chain seq x y z
N MET A 1 -81.50 -17.24 32.07
CA MET A 1 -81.28 -15.81 31.78
C MET A 1 -80.04 -15.70 30.93
N PRO A 2 -80.15 -15.02 29.78
CA PRO A 2 -79.27 -15.14 28.64
C PRO A 2 -78.36 -13.91 28.53
N ASP A 3 -77.32 -14.00 27.71
CA ASP A 3 -77.15 -12.97 26.69
C ASP A 3 -76.66 -13.66 25.44
N SER A 4 -77.58 -13.93 24.52
CA SER A 4 -78.07 -13.00 23.49
C SER A 4 -77.16 -13.04 22.27
N ARG A 5 -77.65 -13.79 21.26
CA ARG A 5 -77.83 -13.40 19.85
C ARG A 5 -76.57 -12.78 19.18
N ILE A 6 -76.09 -13.23 18.02
CA ILE A 6 -76.71 -13.15 16.69
C ILE A 6 -75.77 -13.91 15.71
N ARG A 7 -76.32 -14.78 14.85
CA ARG A 7 -75.65 -15.33 13.64
C ARG A 7 -75.71 -14.28 12.51
N PRO A 8 -74.74 -14.15 11.58
CA PRO A 8 -74.83 -14.95 10.34
C PRO A 8 -73.50 -15.21 9.56
N ALA A 9 -73.67 -16.07 8.55
CA ALA A 9 -72.88 -16.37 7.36
C ALA A 9 -71.83 -15.33 6.89
N ALA A 10 -70.77 -15.80 6.24
CA ALA A 10 -70.67 -15.78 4.76
C ALA A 10 -69.20 -15.87 4.27
N THR A 11 -69.04 -16.66 3.19
CA THR A 11 -68.10 -16.47 2.06
C THR A 11 -66.62 -16.19 2.34
N ALA A 12 -65.79 -17.19 1.99
CA ALA A 12 -64.40 -16.98 1.63
C ALA A 12 -64.30 -16.04 0.42
N LEU A 13 -63.58 -14.92 0.59
CA LEU A 13 -63.17 -14.02 -0.49
C LEU A 13 -61.65 -13.93 -0.48
N VAL A 14 -61.05 -14.32 -1.60
CA VAL A 14 -59.63 -14.21 -1.92
C VAL A 14 -59.30 -12.73 -2.10
N ALA A 15 -58.35 -12.21 -1.33
CA ALA A 15 -57.81 -10.86 -1.52
C ALA A 15 -56.31 -10.95 -1.88
N ALA A 16 -56.01 -10.86 -3.18
CA ALA A 16 -54.68 -10.53 -3.66
C ALA A 16 -54.55 -9.00 -3.67
N LEU A 17 -53.76 -8.45 -2.73
CA LEU A 17 -53.45 -7.02 -2.70
C LEU A 17 -52.01 -6.84 -3.23
N VAL A 18 -51.89 -6.40 -4.48
CA VAL A 18 -50.63 -5.90 -5.05
C VAL A 18 -50.59 -4.38 -4.88
N LEU A 19 -49.40 -3.91 -4.56
CA LEU A 19 -49.01 -2.61 -4.01
C LEU A 19 -49.44 -1.36 -4.80
N VAL A 20 -49.50 -0.27 -4.02
CA VAL A 20 -49.85 1.11 -4.36
C VAL A 20 -48.72 1.83 -5.14
N LEU A 21 -49.18 2.63 -6.10
CA LEU A 21 -48.64 3.75 -6.94
C LEU A 21 -47.47 4.62 -6.38
N PRO A 22 -47.07 5.70 -7.10
CA PRO A 22 -46.15 5.79 -8.23
C PRO A 22 -44.84 6.50 -7.85
N TRP A 23 -43.78 6.30 -8.64
CA TRP A 23 -42.49 6.97 -8.45
C TRP A 23 -42.55 8.42 -8.94
N ASP A 24 -42.74 9.38 -8.04
CA ASP A 24 -42.51 10.79 -8.33
C ASP A 24 -40.99 11.07 -8.38
N ALA A 25 -40.43 11.03 -9.59
CA ALA A 25 -39.06 11.45 -9.87
C ALA A 25 -39.01 12.97 -10.06
N ALA A 26 -38.97 13.71 -8.96
CA ALA A 26 -38.47 15.08 -9.01
C ALA A 26 -36.97 15.05 -9.32
N ARG A 27 -36.61 15.32 -10.59
CA ARG A 27 -35.23 15.51 -11.04
C ARG A 27 -34.68 16.81 -10.44
N ALA A 28 -33.95 16.71 -9.33
CA ALA A 28 -33.03 17.76 -8.93
C ALA A 28 -31.89 17.84 -9.97
N ALA A 29 -31.69 19.01 -10.57
CA ALA A 29 -30.55 19.27 -11.44
C ALA A 29 -29.25 19.17 -10.63
N ALA A 30 -28.30 18.36 -11.13
CA ALA A 30 -27.00 18.18 -10.49
C ALA A 30 -26.16 19.49 -10.55
N PRO A 31 -25.36 19.80 -9.52
CA PRO A 31 -24.43 20.93 -9.57
C PRO A 31 -23.38 20.74 -10.68
N PRO A 32 -22.88 21.83 -11.30
CA PRO A 32 -21.86 21.73 -12.34
C PRO A 32 -20.58 21.09 -11.78
N PRO A 33 -19.85 20.27 -12.57
CA PRO A 33 -18.61 19.67 -12.11
C PRO A 33 -17.61 20.76 -11.73
N PRO A 34 -16.81 20.58 -10.66
CA PRO A 34 -15.73 21.49 -10.34
C PRO A 34 -14.76 21.56 -11.52
N ALA A 35 -14.27 22.77 -11.84
CA ALA A 35 -13.29 22.98 -12.88
C ALA A 35 -12.06 22.08 -12.65
N PRO A 36 -11.44 21.51 -13.70
CA PRO A 36 -10.19 20.80 -13.53
C PRO A 36 -9.15 21.76 -12.94
N GLY A 37 -8.63 21.42 -11.76
CA GLY A 37 -7.38 22.00 -11.29
C GLY A 37 -6.27 21.73 -12.33
N PRO A 38 -5.15 22.48 -12.32
CA PRO A 38 -4.07 22.20 -13.26
C PRO A 38 -3.71 20.73 -13.12
N ALA A 39 -3.81 19.99 -14.22
CA ALA A 39 -3.25 18.65 -14.31
C ALA A 39 -1.78 18.82 -13.99
N GLY A 40 -1.39 18.54 -12.74
CA GLY A 40 0.00 18.25 -12.45
C GLY A 40 0.35 17.11 -13.38
N ALA A 41 1.14 17.40 -14.42
CA ALA A 41 1.70 16.38 -15.27
C ALA A 41 2.55 15.49 -14.37
N GLY A 42 1.94 14.46 -13.79
CA GLY A 42 2.62 13.54 -12.91
C GLY A 42 3.81 13.00 -13.66
N ARG A 43 5.01 13.14 -13.10
CA ARG A 43 6.18 12.45 -13.65
C ARG A 43 5.91 10.94 -13.58
N PRO A 44 6.38 10.16 -14.56
CA PRO A 44 6.43 8.70 -14.43
C PRO A 44 6.96 8.29 -13.04
N GLY A 45 6.21 7.46 -12.31
CA GLY A 45 6.55 7.04 -10.94
C GLY A 45 5.99 7.88 -9.80
N SER A 46 5.20 8.93 -10.08
CA SER A 46 4.55 9.73 -9.03
C SER A 46 3.38 8.97 -8.38
N PRO A 47 3.11 9.17 -7.08
CA PRO A 47 1.88 8.70 -6.46
C PRO A 47 0.63 9.09 -7.26
N GLY A 48 -0.40 8.24 -7.24
CA GLY A 48 -1.66 8.46 -7.94
C GLY A 48 -1.66 8.14 -9.44
N SER A 49 -0.52 7.74 -10.03
CA SER A 49 -0.43 7.41 -11.45
C SER A 49 -0.53 5.89 -11.73
N ILE A 50 -1.76 5.36 -11.73
CA ILE A 50 -2.07 4.06 -12.36
C ILE A 50 -3.06 4.34 -13.49
N GLY A 51 -2.78 3.89 -14.72
CA GLY A 51 -3.65 4.18 -15.87
C GLY A 51 -2.92 4.41 -17.19
N ARG A 52 -3.30 5.44 -17.96
CA ARG A 52 -2.70 5.74 -19.27
C ARG A 52 -1.37 6.47 -19.07
N GLY A 53 -0.27 5.72 -19.04
CA GLY A 53 1.09 6.27 -19.04
C GLY A 53 1.45 6.90 -20.39
N PRO A 54 2.67 7.43 -20.55
CA PRO A 54 3.18 7.79 -21.88
C PRO A 54 3.07 6.52 -22.75
N GLY A 55 2.25 6.53 -23.80
CA GLY A 55 2.08 5.37 -24.71
C GLY A 55 3.43 4.88 -25.25
N ASP A 56 3.66 3.62 -25.63
CA ASP A 56 2.79 2.50 -25.96
C ASP A 56 3.37 1.23 -25.32
N CYS A 57 2.93 0.90 -24.12
CA CYS A 57 3.57 -0.15 -23.33
C CYS A 57 3.07 -1.57 -23.59
N GLY A 58 2.85 -1.90 -24.86
CA GLY A 58 2.26 -3.17 -25.25
C GLY A 58 0.73 -3.23 -25.06
N PRO A 59 0.09 -4.33 -25.49
CA PRO A 59 -1.36 -4.47 -25.50
C PRO A 59 -1.92 -4.57 -24.07
N GLY A 60 -2.66 -3.54 -23.63
CA GLY A 60 -3.26 -3.45 -22.30
C GLY A 60 -3.21 -2.04 -21.70
N GLY A 61 -2.13 -1.30 -21.98
CA GLY A 61 -1.98 0.13 -21.69
C GLY A 61 -2.03 0.54 -20.22
N GLN A 62 -1.97 -0.40 -19.27
CA GLN A 62 -1.98 -0.12 -17.84
C GLN A 62 -0.56 0.19 -17.34
N TRP A 63 -0.30 1.48 -17.20
CA TRP A 63 0.83 2.01 -16.45
C TRP A 63 0.71 1.65 -14.96
N PRO A 64 1.80 1.25 -14.27
CA PRO A 64 3.17 1.05 -14.79
C PRO A 64 3.48 -0.35 -15.32
N TRP A 65 2.66 -1.33 -14.98
CA TRP A 65 3.00 -2.74 -15.12
C TRP A 65 3.18 -3.22 -16.55
N ASP A 66 2.41 -2.69 -17.49
CA ASP A 66 2.56 -3.06 -18.90
C ASP A 66 3.88 -2.57 -19.47
N CYS A 67 4.39 -1.41 -19.04
CA CYS A 67 5.68 -0.91 -19.51
C CYS A 67 6.86 -1.68 -18.93
N VAL A 68 6.75 -2.05 -17.66
CA VAL A 68 7.72 -2.95 -17.04
C VAL A 68 7.68 -4.28 -17.79
N ALA A 69 6.51 -4.86 -18.02
CA ALA A 69 6.40 -6.12 -18.76
C ALA A 69 6.90 -6.03 -20.20
N ASP A 70 6.66 -4.92 -20.90
CA ASP A 70 7.21 -4.67 -22.23
C ASP A 70 8.74 -4.66 -22.22
N CYS A 71 9.34 -3.97 -21.24
CA CYS A 71 10.79 -3.93 -21.08
C CYS A 71 11.38 -5.29 -20.65
N GLU A 72 10.71 -6.03 -19.77
CA GLU A 72 11.20 -7.28 -19.19
C GLU A 72 11.00 -8.49 -20.13
N SER A 73 9.86 -8.58 -20.82
CA SER A 73 9.45 -9.77 -21.59
C SER A 73 8.98 -9.48 -23.02
N GLY A 74 8.96 -8.21 -23.45
CA GLY A 74 8.26 -7.78 -24.66
C GLY A 74 6.74 -7.85 -24.52
N GLY A 75 6.22 -7.74 -23.29
CA GLY A 75 4.78 -7.75 -22.98
C GLY A 75 4.15 -9.14 -22.99
N ARG A 76 4.95 -10.20 -23.01
CA ARG A 76 4.49 -11.59 -23.10
C ARG A 76 4.25 -12.18 -21.71
N TRP A 77 3.03 -12.04 -21.21
CA TRP A 77 2.67 -12.46 -19.85
C TRP A 77 2.79 -13.96 -19.57
N ALA A 78 2.69 -14.81 -20.59
CA ALA A 78 2.86 -16.26 -20.48
C ALA A 78 4.25 -16.75 -20.92
N VAL A 79 5.25 -15.86 -20.99
CA VAL A 79 6.58 -16.26 -21.49
C VAL A 79 7.30 -17.16 -20.49
N ASN A 80 7.95 -18.19 -21.03
CA ASN A 80 8.93 -19.01 -20.34
C ASN A 80 10.00 -19.40 -21.37
N THR A 81 11.13 -18.71 -21.36
CA THR A 81 12.25 -18.95 -22.30
C THR A 81 13.24 -20.00 -21.79
N GLY A 82 13.05 -20.52 -20.57
CA GLY A 82 14.01 -21.41 -19.92
C GLY A 82 15.20 -20.69 -19.28
N ASN A 83 15.16 -19.36 -19.12
CA ASN A 83 16.22 -18.56 -18.50
C ASN A 83 16.14 -18.47 -16.96
N GLY A 84 15.23 -19.23 -16.33
CA GLY A 84 15.02 -19.21 -14.88
C GLY A 84 14.08 -18.12 -14.36
N PHE A 85 13.52 -17.29 -15.24
CA PHE A 85 12.53 -16.27 -14.93
C PHE A 85 11.23 -16.52 -15.68
N TYR A 86 10.10 -16.10 -15.10
CA TYR A 86 8.78 -16.51 -15.57
C TYR A 86 7.83 -15.32 -15.73
N GLY A 87 7.03 -15.38 -16.79
CA GLY A 87 5.91 -14.48 -17.03
C GLY A 87 6.30 -13.07 -17.47
N GLY A 88 5.32 -12.19 -17.53
CA GLY A 88 5.47 -10.87 -18.14
C GLY A 88 6.45 -9.96 -17.40
N LEU A 89 6.53 -10.12 -16.08
CA LEU A 89 7.39 -9.33 -15.20
C LEU A 89 8.69 -10.05 -14.83
N GLN A 90 9.01 -11.14 -15.52
CA GLN A 90 10.25 -11.91 -15.33
C GLN A 90 10.52 -12.25 -13.85
N PHE A 91 9.56 -12.90 -13.18
CA PHE A 91 9.73 -13.31 -11.79
C PHE A 91 10.78 -14.42 -11.64
N TRP A 92 11.67 -14.27 -10.65
CA TRP A 92 12.46 -15.39 -10.14
C TRP A 92 11.57 -16.29 -9.25
N GLN A 93 11.71 -17.61 -9.37
CA GLN A 93 10.78 -18.56 -8.74
C GLN A 93 10.68 -18.40 -7.20
N PRO A 94 11.77 -18.35 -6.43
CA PRO A 94 11.66 -18.11 -4.99
C PRO A 94 10.99 -16.78 -4.62
N THR A 95 11.15 -15.71 -5.41
CA THR A 95 10.40 -14.46 -5.17
C THR A 95 8.91 -14.66 -5.42
N TRP A 96 8.52 -15.39 -6.47
CA TRP A 96 7.12 -15.73 -6.71
C TRP A 96 6.51 -16.46 -5.50
N GLU A 97 7.23 -17.44 -4.95
CA GLU A 97 6.80 -18.21 -3.79
C GLU A 97 6.73 -17.37 -2.51
N GLU A 98 7.78 -16.61 -2.21
CA GLU A 98 7.89 -15.74 -1.02
C GLU A 98 6.76 -14.71 -0.95
N TYR A 99 6.36 -14.17 -2.11
CA TYR A 99 5.32 -13.14 -2.20
C TYR A 99 3.91 -13.71 -2.45
N GLY A 100 3.73 -15.03 -2.23
CA GLY A 100 2.42 -15.67 -2.20
C GLY A 100 1.85 -16.03 -3.57
N GLY A 101 2.68 -16.04 -4.61
CA GLY A 101 2.26 -16.37 -5.98
C GLY A 101 1.73 -17.80 -6.13
N LEU A 102 2.13 -18.73 -5.25
CA LEU A 102 1.60 -20.10 -5.22
C LEU A 102 0.09 -20.18 -4.95
N ALA A 103 -0.53 -19.12 -4.42
CA ALA A 103 -1.98 -19.03 -4.32
C ALA A 103 -2.68 -18.92 -5.69
N PHE A 104 -1.96 -18.51 -6.73
CA PHE A 104 -2.48 -18.32 -8.09
C PHE A 104 -2.02 -19.40 -9.04
N ALA A 105 -0.72 -19.72 -9.04
CA ALA A 105 -0.14 -20.76 -9.88
C ALA A 105 1.23 -21.20 -9.35
N ALA A 106 1.67 -22.39 -9.76
CA ALA A 106 2.99 -22.92 -9.38
C ALA A 106 4.16 -22.03 -9.86
N ARG A 107 3.99 -21.29 -10.96
CA ARG A 107 4.96 -20.35 -11.52
C ARG A 107 4.24 -19.14 -12.10
N ALA A 108 4.95 -18.02 -12.24
CA ALA A 108 4.35 -16.77 -12.71
C ALA A 108 3.80 -16.85 -14.14
N ASP A 109 4.47 -17.55 -15.06
CA ASP A 109 4.05 -17.70 -16.47
C ASP A 109 2.71 -18.44 -16.63
N LEU A 110 2.33 -19.22 -15.61
CA LEU A 110 1.06 -19.97 -15.56
C LEU A 110 -0.07 -19.16 -14.93
N ALA A 111 0.24 -18.02 -14.29
CA ALA A 111 -0.74 -17.12 -13.71
C ALA A 111 -1.19 -16.08 -14.74
N SER A 112 -2.43 -15.63 -14.63
CA SER A 112 -2.93 -14.52 -15.44
C SER A 112 -2.13 -13.24 -15.16
N ARG A 113 -2.13 -12.33 -16.14
CA ARG A 113 -1.55 -10.98 -16.02
C ARG A 113 -1.92 -10.28 -14.71
N ALA A 114 -3.22 -10.27 -14.37
CA ALA A 114 -3.69 -9.60 -13.17
C ALA A 114 -3.16 -10.24 -11.88
N GLN A 115 -3.01 -11.57 -11.86
CA GLN A 115 -2.42 -12.29 -10.72
C GLN A 115 -0.92 -12.01 -10.59
N GLN A 116 -0.19 -11.95 -11.71
CA GLN A 116 1.23 -11.56 -11.69
C GLN A 116 1.41 -10.14 -11.15
N ILE A 117 0.59 -9.19 -11.62
CA ILE A 117 0.58 -7.82 -11.11
C ILE A 117 0.27 -7.79 -9.62
N ARG A 118 -0.70 -8.59 -9.16
CA ARG A 118 -1.05 -8.68 -7.73
C ARG A 118 0.16 -9.07 -6.87
N VAL A 119 0.95 -10.05 -7.29
CA VAL A 119 2.20 -10.43 -6.58
C VAL A 119 3.24 -9.31 -6.68
N ALA A 120 3.37 -8.69 -7.86
CA ALA A 120 4.32 -7.60 -8.10
C ALA A 120 4.06 -6.37 -7.21
N GLU A 121 2.80 -6.04 -6.95
CA GLU A 121 2.41 -4.97 -6.02
C GLU A 121 2.88 -5.24 -4.59
N ASP A 122 2.93 -6.51 -4.16
CA ASP A 122 3.43 -6.86 -2.83
C ASP A 122 4.96 -6.80 -2.76
N VAL A 123 5.65 -7.21 -3.83
CA VAL A 123 7.10 -6.98 -3.99
C VAL A 123 7.40 -5.48 -3.93
N LEU A 124 6.66 -4.67 -4.68
CA LEU A 124 6.79 -3.22 -4.72
C LEU A 124 6.61 -2.57 -3.34
N GLY A 125 5.67 -3.07 -2.54
CA GLY A 125 5.45 -2.59 -1.17
C GLY A 125 6.60 -2.91 -0.21
N ARG A 126 7.39 -3.96 -0.48
CA ARG A 126 8.49 -4.43 0.38
C ARG A 126 9.86 -3.97 -0.11
N GLN A 127 10.20 -4.31 -1.33
CA GLN A 127 11.50 -4.07 -1.95
C GLN A 127 11.53 -2.75 -2.72
N GLY A 128 10.37 -2.28 -3.20
CA GLY A 128 10.31 -1.12 -4.07
C GLY A 128 10.66 -1.47 -5.52
N TRP A 129 10.82 -0.42 -6.33
CA TRP A 129 11.12 -0.54 -7.75
C TRP A 129 12.51 -1.08 -8.10
N ASP A 130 13.38 -1.25 -7.11
CA ASP A 130 14.70 -1.88 -7.27
C ASP A 130 14.61 -3.38 -7.58
N ALA A 131 13.44 -4.00 -7.37
CA ALA A 131 13.17 -5.36 -7.83
C ALA A 131 13.17 -5.50 -9.37
N TRP A 132 12.97 -4.39 -10.10
CA TRP A 132 13.07 -4.32 -11.57
C TRP A 132 14.07 -3.23 -11.99
N PRO A 133 15.35 -3.33 -11.61
CA PRO A 133 16.25 -2.17 -11.48
C PRO A 133 16.61 -1.49 -12.80
N VAL A 134 16.49 -2.18 -13.94
CA VAL A 134 16.76 -1.62 -15.27
C VAL A 134 15.48 -1.01 -15.84
N CYS A 135 14.40 -1.80 -15.87
CA CYS A 135 13.14 -1.39 -16.48
C CYS A 135 12.41 -0.33 -15.65
N SER A 136 12.51 -0.35 -14.32
CA SER A 136 11.92 0.69 -13.47
C SER A 136 12.56 2.06 -13.73
N LYS A 137 13.91 2.11 -13.80
CA LYS A 137 14.67 3.33 -14.09
C LYS A 137 14.34 3.90 -15.46
N ARG A 138 14.16 3.05 -16.48
CA ARG A 138 13.76 3.47 -17.84
C ARG A 138 12.52 4.36 -17.82
N TYR A 139 11.60 4.09 -16.89
CA TYR A 139 10.36 4.83 -16.77
C TYR A 139 10.28 5.68 -15.50
N GLY A 140 11.41 6.04 -14.89
CA GLY A 140 11.46 6.92 -13.72
C GLY A 140 10.77 6.38 -12.47
N LEU A 141 10.53 5.07 -12.39
CA LEU A 141 9.91 4.41 -11.25
C LEU A 141 10.96 4.22 -10.13
N ALA A 142 10.67 4.71 -8.93
CA ALA A 142 11.62 4.67 -7.82
C ALA A 142 10.94 4.53 -6.46
N GLY A 143 11.68 3.97 -5.49
CA GLY A 143 11.23 3.83 -4.11
C GLY A 143 10.18 2.73 -3.89
N ARG A 144 9.69 2.67 -2.64
CA ARG A 144 8.63 1.75 -2.22
C ARG A 144 7.26 2.39 -2.43
N MET A 145 6.32 1.61 -2.97
CA MET A 145 4.97 2.08 -3.26
C MET A 145 3.94 1.03 -2.84
N HIS A 146 2.72 1.45 -2.54
CA HIS A 146 1.60 0.56 -2.24
C HIS A 146 0.40 0.89 -3.13
N VAL A 147 -0.15 -0.12 -3.80
CA VAL A 147 -1.41 0.02 -4.54
C VAL A 147 -2.56 -0.24 -3.58
N VAL A 148 -3.44 0.75 -3.41
CA VAL A 148 -4.62 0.66 -2.54
C VAL A 148 -5.54 -0.46 -3.00
N ARG A 149 -5.94 -1.31 -2.06
CA ARG A 149 -6.88 -2.42 -2.24
C ARG A 149 -8.21 -2.14 -1.55
N ALA A 150 -9.22 -2.91 -1.92
CA ALA A 150 -10.49 -2.88 -1.21
C ALA A 150 -10.27 -3.19 0.28
N GLY A 151 -10.80 -2.33 1.15
CA GLY A 151 -10.65 -2.45 2.61
C GLY A 151 -9.38 -1.79 3.17
N ASP A 152 -8.49 -1.25 2.33
CA ASP A 152 -7.36 -0.49 2.83
C ASP A 152 -7.80 0.81 3.51
N THR A 153 -7.13 1.11 4.61
CA THR A 153 -7.14 2.41 5.27
C THR A 153 -5.70 2.90 5.37
N LEU A 154 -5.48 4.21 5.48
CA LEU A 154 -4.13 4.72 5.71
C LEU A 154 -3.49 4.12 6.97
N VAL A 155 -4.31 3.79 7.98
CA VAL A 155 -3.90 3.13 9.21
C VAL A 155 -3.41 1.71 8.94
N SER A 156 -4.21 0.88 8.28
CA SER A 156 -3.84 -0.51 8.00
C SER A 156 -2.64 -0.60 7.05
N VAL A 157 -2.58 0.26 6.03
CA VAL A 157 -1.45 0.30 5.09
C VAL A 157 -0.16 0.74 5.79
N ALA A 158 -0.21 1.81 6.58
CA ALA A 158 0.98 2.27 7.30
C ALA A 158 1.51 1.22 8.28
N ALA A 159 0.61 0.53 9.00
CA ALA A 159 0.99 -0.55 9.90
C ALA A 159 1.60 -1.74 9.14
N GLN A 160 0.92 -2.23 8.10
CA GLN A 160 1.36 -3.39 7.31
C GLN A 160 2.70 -3.15 6.60
N ARG A 161 2.90 -1.93 6.08
CA ARG A 161 4.10 -1.57 5.31
C ARG A 161 5.23 -1.02 6.20
N GLY A 162 5.00 -0.87 7.50
CA GLY A 162 5.97 -0.35 8.45
C GLY A 162 6.38 1.08 8.15
N VAL A 163 5.41 1.95 7.86
CA VAL A 163 5.67 3.36 7.54
C VAL A 163 6.09 4.13 8.80
N PRO A 164 7.29 4.71 8.86
CA PRO A 164 7.72 5.53 9.98
C PRO A 164 6.81 6.76 10.13
N GLY A 165 6.39 7.06 11.36
CA GLY A 165 5.39 8.12 11.61
C GLY A 165 3.94 7.72 11.28
N GLY A 166 3.72 6.47 10.87
CA GLY A 166 2.40 5.87 10.70
C GLY A 166 1.58 6.51 9.58
N TRP A 167 0.25 6.43 9.73
CA TRP A 167 -0.70 6.85 8.70
C TRP A 167 -0.65 8.35 8.39
N ARG A 168 -0.25 9.18 9.36
CA ARG A 168 -0.11 10.63 9.18
C ARG A 168 1.04 10.94 8.22
N ALA A 169 2.20 10.30 8.42
CA ALA A 169 3.33 10.45 7.51
C ALA A 169 2.99 9.92 6.11
N LEU A 170 2.26 8.79 6.04
CA LEU A 170 1.76 8.26 4.77
C LEU A 170 0.82 9.26 4.07
N TYR A 171 -0.09 9.88 4.79
CA TYR A 171 -0.99 10.89 4.25
C TYR A 171 -0.23 12.11 3.73
N GLU A 172 0.65 12.70 4.56
CA GLU A 172 1.41 13.90 4.18
C GLU A 172 2.26 13.65 2.92
N ALA A 173 2.91 12.49 2.83
CA ALA A 173 3.69 12.11 1.65
C ALA A 173 2.84 11.97 0.37
N ASN A 174 1.52 11.76 0.51
CA ASN A 174 0.59 11.52 -0.60
C ASN A 174 -0.52 12.57 -0.69
N ARG A 175 -0.41 13.70 0.04
CA ARG A 175 -1.47 14.69 0.16
C ARG A 175 -1.89 15.28 -1.20
N GLY A 176 -0.94 15.43 -2.11
CA GLY A 176 -1.22 15.89 -3.48
C GLY A 176 -2.13 14.96 -4.28
N VAL A 177 -2.20 13.67 -3.92
CA VAL A 177 -3.08 12.67 -4.55
C VAL A 177 -4.38 12.50 -3.77
N LEU A 178 -4.29 12.51 -2.44
CA LEU A 178 -5.42 12.21 -1.56
C LEU A 178 -6.33 13.42 -1.30
N GLY A 179 -5.84 14.64 -1.60
CA GLY A 179 -6.54 15.88 -1.27
C GLY A 179 -6.71 16.04 0.24
N ASP A 180 -7.76 16.76 0.66
CA ASP A 180 -8.00 17.04 2.09
C ASP A 180 -8.84 15.95 2.81
N ALA A 181 -9.21 14.87 2.13
CA ALA A 181 -10.07 13.81 2.65
C ALA A 181 -9.32 12.47 2.86
N PRO A 182 -8.50 12.33 3.92
CA PRO A 182 -7.64 11.15 4.14
C PRO A 182 -8.40 9.82 4.26
N GLY A 183 -9.69 9.85 4.62
CA GLY A 183 -10.53 8.67 4.78
C GLY A 183 -11.04 8.05 3.47
N ARG A 184 -10.83 8.71 2.32
CA ARG A 184 -11.29 8.23 1.01
C ARG A 184 -10.12 7.75 0.16
N LEU A 185 -9.81 6.45 0.28
CA LEU A 185 -8.83 5.79 -0.58
C LEU A 185 -9.54 5.12 -1.75
N ALA A 186 -9.23 5.55 -2.98
CA ALA A 186 -9.69 4.87 -4.18
C ALA A 186 -8.84 3.62 -4.45
N VAL A 187 -9.49 2.49 -4.76
CA VAL A 187 -8.81 1.25 -5.14
C VAL A 187 -8.01 1.49 -6.41
N GLY A 188 -6.77 1.00 -6.44
CA GLY A 188 -5.84 1.24 -7.54
C GLY A 188 -5.07 2.55 -7.41
N THR A 189 -5.26 3.36 -6.37
CA THR A 189 -4.38 4.49 -6.11
C THR A 189 -2.99 4.00 -5.70
N LEU A 190 -1.94 4.50 -6.36
CA LEU A 190 -0.56 4.25 -5.97
C LEU A 190 -0.13 5.25 -4.88
N LEU A 191 0.30 4.76 -3.72
CA LEU A 191 0.80 5.57 -2.61
C LEU A 191 2.31 5.41 -2.48
N ALA A 192 3.04 6.52 -2.38
CA ALA A 192 4.44 6.49 -1.94
C ALA A 192 4.53 6.10 -0.47
N LEU A 193 5.40 5.13 -0.18
CA LEU A 193 5.73 4.72 1.17
C LEU A 193 6.99 5.50 1.59
N PRO A 194 6.87 6.52 2.46
CA PRO A 194 8.03 7.30 2.85
C PRO A 194 9.03 6.42 3.61
N ALA A 195 10.29 6.50 3.20
CA ALA A 195 11.39 5.92 3.96
C ALA A 195 11.54 6.67 5.30
N PRO A 196 12.17 6.06 6.32
CA PRO A 196 12.59 6.81 7.49
C PRO A 196 13.40 8.01 7.03
N ALA A 197 13.10 9.20 7.54
CA ALA A 197 13.99 10.34 7.32
C ALA A 197 15.41 9.90 7.73
N PRO A 198 16.44 10.24 6.94
CA PRO A 198 17.80 9.97 7.38
C PRO A 198 17.94 10.56 8.78
N ALA A 199 18.47 9.76 9.71
CA ALA A 199 18.74 10.26 11.06
C ALA A 199 19.52 11.57 10.91
N PRO A 200 19.21 12.62 11.69
CA PRO A 200 20.05 13.82 11.66
C PRO A 200 21.48 13.35 11.87
N ALA A 201 22.37 13.71 10.93
CA ALA A 201 23.76 13.30 11.01
C ALA A 201 24.25 13.67 12.40
N VAL A 202 24.60 12.68 13.21
CA VAL A 202 25.33 12.92 14.45
C VAL A 202 26.62 13.57 13.98
N ARG A 203 26.73 14.90 14.16
CA ARG A 203 28.00 15.58 13.94
C ARG A 203 29.00 14.81 14.80
N PRO A 204 30.09 14.26 14.22
CA PRO A 204 31.14 13.71 15.05
C PRO A 204 31.55 14.80 16.04
N PRO A 205 31.80 14.45 17.32
CA PRO A 205 32.29 15.44 18.28
C PRO A 205 33.51 16.11 17.64
N VAL A 206 33.44 17.43 17.50
CA VAL A 206 34.60 18.23 17.09
C VAL A 206 35.73 17.90 18.05
N PRO A 207 36.86 17.32 17.61
CA PRO A 207 38.00 17.13 18.48
C PRO A 207 38.48 18.52 18.89
N GLY A 208 38.43 18.86 20.19
CA GLY A 208 39.01 20.10 20.70
C GLY A 208 38.14 20.96 21.61
N ALA A 209 36.92 20.55 21.99
CA ALA A 209 36.24 21.18 23.13
C ALA A 209 36.84 20.61 24.44
N ALA A 210 37.94 21.20 24.89
CA ALA A 210 38.54 20.90 26.19
C ALA A 210 37.54 21.19 27.32
N THR A 211 37.20 20.16 28.09
CA THR A 211 36.49 20.29 29.36
C THR A 211 37.41 20.99 30.37
N PRO A 212 36.97 22.03 31.11
CA PRO A 212 37.74 22.53 32.24
C PRO A 212 37.85 21.44 33.31
N ALA A 213 39.07 21.16 33.75
CA ALA A 213 39.35 20.20 34.81
C ALA A 213 38.66 20.64 36.13
N PRO A 214 38.08 19.70 36.91
CA PRO A 214 37.63 20.01 38.26
C PRO A 214 38.83 20.21 39.18
N ALA A 215 38.78 21.28 39.98
CA ALA A 215 39.70 21.54 41.08
C ALA A 215 39.64 20.39 42.11
N GLY A 216 40.80 19.94 42.56
CA GLY A 216 40.94 18.79 43.44
C GLY A 216 40.45 19.02 44.88
N THR A 217 40.30 17.91 45.60
CA THR A 217 40.24 17.86 47.07
C THR A 217 40.97 16.57 47.53
N PRO A 218 41.71 16.57 48.65
CA PRO A 218 42.82 15.63 48.89
C PRO A 218 42.41 14.23 49.37
N ALA A 219 43.38 13.33 49.28
CA ALA A 219 43.34 11.89 49.55
C ALA A 219 42.88 11.48 50.96
N ALA A 220 42.16 10.36 51.03
CA ALA A 220 41.97 9.55 52.23
C ALA A 220 42.53 8.14 51.99
N THR A 221 43.47 7.76 52.86
CA THR A 221 44.26 6.53 52.89
C THR A 221 43.41 5.27 53.11
N ALA A 222 43.71 4.19 52.40
CA ALA A 222 43.06 2.89 52.54
C ALA A 222 43.49 2.14 53.82
N PRO A 223 42.59 1.39 54.49
CA PRO A 223 42.94 0.50 55.61
C PRO A 223 43.58 -0.82 55.13
N PRO A 224 44.44 -1.47 55.94
CA PRO A 224 45.14 -2.71 55.57
C PRO A 224 44.24 -3.97 55.57
N PRO A 225 44.63 -5.03 54.83
CA PRO A 225 43.79 -6.22 54.58
C PRO A 225 43.68 -7.16 55.80
N PRO A 226 42.53 -7.84 55.99
CA PRO A 226 42.37 -8.89 56.99
C PRO A 226 42.96 -10.26 56.56
N VAL A 227 43.38 -11.00 57.58
CA VAL A 227 44.21 -12.23 57.62
C VAL A 227 43.43 -13.50 57.19
N PRO A 228 44.07 -14.51 56.56
CA PRO A 228 43.41 -15.76 56.13
C PRO A 228 43.03 -16.70 57.28
N ALA A 229 41.89 -17.39 57.14
CA ALA A 229 41.42 -18.42 58.06
C ALA A 229 41.91 -19.83 57.66
N PRO A 230 42.13 -20.74 58.64
CA PRO A 230 42.87 -22.01 58.46
C PRO A 230 42.04 -23.16 57.87
N ALA A 231 42.75 -24.08 57.19
CA ALA A 231 42.22 -25.30 56.59
C ALA A 231 41.98 -26.43 57.62
N PRO A 232 41.09 -27.40 57.33
CA PRO A 232 41.13 -28.73 57.93
C PRO A 232 42.24 -29.62 57.32
#